data_AF-A0A256H3U1-F1
#
_entry.id   AF-A0A256H3U1-F1
#
_cell.length_a   1.000
_cell.length_b   1.000
_cell.length_c   1.000
_cell.angle_alpha   90.00
_cell.angle_beta   90.00
_cell.angle_gamma   90.00
#
_symmetry.space_group_name_H-M   'P 1'
#
loop_
_entity.id
_entity.type
_entity.pdbx_description
1 polymer ?
#
loop_
_entity_poly.entity_id
_entity_poly.type
_entity_poly.pdbx_seq_one_letter_code
_entity_poly.pdbx_strand_id
1 'polypeptide(L)'
;MASTERIGETSIGTYREYVMDVRVVELDGGRYRFEAPRHDGIEFGDAETAELYADIYFDVNGFEEAGTGDRGVPPIIIQAGRDTLAAYLLTQPYADRQWVGSFMGVQPGKIERYASRVRKRADNIRRNVSEMEDAETDL
;
A
#
# COMPACT_ATOMS: atom_id res chain seq x y z
N MET A 1 20.53 33.01 -8.64
CA MET A 1 19.62 32.02 -9.23
C MET A 1 19.25 31.06 -8.11
N ALA A 2 17.98 31.04 -7.72
CA ALA A 2 17.52 30.41 -6.50
C ALA A 2 17.70 28.88 -6.55
N SER A 3 18.32 28.34 -5.49
CA SER A 3 18.33 26.92 -5.19
C SER A 3 16.91 26.57 -4.75
N THR A 4 16.18 25.78 -5.55
CA THR A 4 14.91 25.21 -5.09
C THR A 4 15.26 24.10 -4.10
N GLU A 5 15.34 24.45 -2.82
CA GLU A 5 15.22 23.49 -1.73
C GLU A 5 13.84 22.83 -1.88
N ARG A 6 13.82 21.60 -2.38
CA ARG A 6 12.72 20.68 -2.07
C ARG A 6 12.81 20.44 -0.58
N ILE A 7 12.02 21.19 0.19
CA ILE A 7 11.67 20.77 1.55
C ILE A 7 10.86 19.50 1.33
N GLY A 8 11.52 18.33 1.39
CA GLY A 8 10.79 17.08 1.53
C GLY A 8 9.94 17.25 2.77
N GLU A 9 8.61 17.10 2.63
CA GLU A 9 7.69 17.25 3.75
C GLU A 9 8.23 16.39 4.91
N THR A 10 8.55 17.05 6.02
CA THR A 10 9.16 16.38 7.16
C THR A 10 8.07 15.50 7.78
N SER A 11 8.39 14.24 8.06
CA SER A 11 7.46 13.39 8.79
C SER A 11 7.22 14.00 10.17
N ILE A 12 5.95 14.19 10.52
CA ILE A 12 5.52 14.75 11.80
C ILE A 12 5.24 13.65 12.83
N GLY A 13 5.12 12.39 12.39
CA GLY A 13 4.96 11.23 13.26
C GLY A 13 4.68 9.94 12.50
N THR A 14 4.70 8.82 13.21
CA THR A 14 4.23 7.53 12.68
C THR A 14 2.71 7.47 12.80
N TYR A 15 2.03 7.30 11.67
CA TYR A 15 0.58 7.08 11.66
C TYR A 15 0.25 5.62 12.01
N ARG A 16 1.00 4.67 11.43
CA ARG A 16 0.84 3.24 11.71
C ARG A 16 2.13 2.47 11.49
N GLU A 17 2.45 1.58 12.42
CA GLU A 17 3.59 0.67 12.34
C GLU A 17 3.10 -0.77 12.13
N TYR A 18 3.87 -1.53 11.36
CA TYR A 18 3.62 -2.94 11.06
C TYR A 18 4.93 -3.74 11.29
N VAL A 19 4.82 -5.07 11.24
CA VAL A 19 5.98 -5.98 11.26
C VAL A 19 6.94 -5.72 10.08
N MET A 20 8.16 -6.24 10.17
CA MET A 20 9.19 -6.17 9.12
C MET A 20 9.61 -4.74 8.73
N ASP A 21 9.66 -3.83 9.71
CA ASP A 21 10.02 -2.40 9.53
C ASP A 21 9.17 -1.66 8.48
N VAL A 22 7.93 -2.12 8.27
CA VAL A 22 6.97 -1.47 7.38
C VAL A 22 6.14 -0.48 8.18
N ARG A 23 5.95 0.73 7.68
CA ARG A 23 5.14 1.75 8.36
C ARG A 23 4.49 2.72 7.38
N VAL A 24 3.44 3.38 7.87
CA VAL A 24 2.87 4.59 7.27
C VAL A 24 3.17 5.74 8.23
N VAL A 25 3.82 6.78 7.72
CA VAL A 25 4.11 8.00 8.46
C VAL A 25 3.20 9.12 8.01
N GLU A 26 2.85 10.02 8.93
CA GLU A 26 2.16 11.26 8.62
C GLU A 26 3.19 12.34 8.28
N LEU A 27 2.92 13.08 7.21
CA LEU A 27 3.72 14.20 6.74
C LEU A 27 3.05 15.52 7.11
N ASP A 28 3.86 16.56 7.29
CA ASP A 28 3.34 17.92 7.40
C ASP A 28 2.52 18.27 6.15
N GLY A 29 1.32 18.85 6.34
CA GLY A 29 0.37 19.09 5.25
C GLY A 29 -0.69 18.00 5.04
N GLY A 30 -0.80 17.00 5.93
CA GLY A 30 -1.92 16.05 5.95
C GLY A 30 -1.82 14.94 4.89
N ARG A 31 -0.59 14.62 4.46
CA ARG A 31 -0.29 13.52 3.54
C ARG A 31 0.32 12.35 4.31
N TYR A 32 0.33 11.18 3.67
CA TYR A 32 0.80 9.95 4.30
C TYR A 32 1.84 9.29 3.41
N ARG A 33 2.95 8.84 3.99
CA ARG A 33 3.99 8.13 3.24
C ARG A 33 4.12 6.70 3.72
N PHE A 34 4.02 5.77 2.78
CA PHE A 34 4.37 4.37 3.00
C PHE A 34 5.89 4.22 2.95
N GLU A 35 6.46 3.49 3.91
CA GLU A 35 7.88 3.16 4.01
C GLU A 35 8.07 1.67 4.27
N ALA A 36 8.99 1.03 3.55
CA ALA A 36 9.39 -0.36 3.76
C ALA A 36 10.87 -0.55 3.37
N PRO A 37 11.59 -1.52 3.97
CA PRO A 37 13.04 -1.68 3.74
C PRO A 37 13.48 -1.92 2.30
N ARG A 38 12.60 -2.48 1.46
CA ARG A 38 12.86 -2.82 0.05
C ARG A 38 11.93 -2.03 -0.89
N HIS A 39 11.55 -0.82 -0.50
CA HIS A 39 10.66 0.04 -1.26
C HIS A 39 11.11 1.50 -1.16
N ASP A 40 11.14 2.23 -2.27
CA ASP A 40 11.56 3.64 -2.33
C ASP A 40 10.59 4.62 -1.61
N GLY A 41 9.57 4.08 -0.93
CA GLY A 41 8.45 4.80 -0.36
C GLY A 41 7.53 5.45 -1.39
N ILE A 42 6.30 5.77 -0.98
CA ILE A 42 5.31 6.44 -1.83
C ILE A 42 4.34 7.25 -0.97
N GLU A 43 3.90 8.40 -1.49
CA GLU A 43 3.03 9.35 -0.79
C GLU A 43 1.58 9.27 -1.27
N PHE A 44 0.65 9.43 -0.34
CA PHE A 44 -0.80 9.41 -0.54
C PHE A 44 -1.45 10.64 0.08
N GLY A 45 -2.59 11.04 -0.49
CA GLY A 45 -3.39 12.17 0.01
C GLY A 45 -4.24 11.84 1.23
N ASP A 46 -4.37 10.56 1.58
CA ASP A 46 -5.18 10.10 2.71
C ASP A 46 -4.60 8.79 3.30
N ALA A 47 -4.92 8.56 4.58
CA ALA A 47 -4.41 7.43 5.32
C ALA A 47 -4.99 6.09 4.84
N GLU A 48 -6.26 6.05 4.43
CA GLU A 48 -6.91 4.79 4.03
C GLU A 48 -6.25 4.20 2.77
N THR A 49 -5.89 5.07 1.83
CA THR A 49 -5.15 4.68 0.62
C THR A 49 -3.75 4.19 0.96
N ALA A 50 -3.04 4.88 1.86
CA ALA A 50 -1.71 4.47 2.31
C ALA A 50 -1.73 3.09 3.02
N GLU A 51 -2.72 2.86 3.88
CA GLU A 51 -2.90 1.56 4.54
C GLU A 51 -3.27 0.45 3.55
N LEU A 52 -4.12 0.75 2.55
CA LEU A 52 -4.46 -0.23 1.51
C LEU A 52 -3.21 -0.61 0.68
N TYR A 53 -2.34 0.36 0.40
CA TYR A 53 -1.06 0.08 -0.26
C TYR A 53 -0.16 -0.82 0.58
N ALA A 54 -0.06 -0.56 1.89
CA ALA A 54 0.65 -1.44 2.82
C ALA A 54 0.05 -2.86 2.85
N ASP A 55 -1.29 -2.98 2.85
CA ASP A 55 -1.96 -4.28 2.79
C ASP A 55 -1.61 -5.05 1.50
N ILE A 56 -1.56 -4.38 0.36
CA ILE A 56 -1.12 -5.00 -0.92
C ILE A 56 0.34 -5.45 -0.82
N TYR A 57 1.21 -4.63 -0.24
CA TYR A 57 2.61 -4.97 -0.04
C TYR A 57 2.77 -6.27 0.76
N PHE A 58 2.03 -6.43 1.86
CA PHE A 58 2.01 -7.70 2.60
C PHE A 58 1.37 -8.86 1.82
N ASP A 59 0.27 -8.60 1.11
CA ASP A 59 -0.48 -9.63 0.35
C ASP A 59 0.37 -10.32 -0.71
N VAL A 60 1.32 -9.59 -1.33
CA VAL A 60 2.22 -10.13 -2.36
C VAL A 60 3.65 -10.37 -1.87
N ASN A 61 3.90 -10.24 -0.57
CA ASN A 61 5.23 -10.39 0.04
C ASN A 61 6.27 -9.40 -0.52
N GLY A 62 5.84 -8.17 -0.77
CA GLY A 62 6.63 -7.07 -1.31
C GLY A 62 6.59 -6.98 -2.83
N PHE A 63 6.69 -5.75 -3.34
CA PHE A 63 6.82 -5.46 -4.77
C PHE A 63 7.57 -4.14 -4.97
N GLU A 64 8.05 -3.89 -6.19
CA GLU A 64 8.63 -2.62 -6.62
C GLU A 64 7.86 -2.09 -7.82
N GLU A 65 7.71 -0.77 -7.90
CA GLU A 65 7.07 -0.09 -9.04
C GLU A 65 8.09 0.41 -10.07
N ALA A 66 9.39 0.24 -9.80
CA ALA A 66 10.46 0.63 -10.71
C ALA A 66 10.28 -0.01 -12.10
N GLY A 67 10.35 0.80 -13.15
CA GLY A 67 10.17 0.34 -14.54
C GLY A 67 8.74 0.04 -14.96
N THR A 68 7.75 0.23 -14.08
CA THR A 68 6.32 0.05 -14.39
C THR A 68 5.75 1.22 -15.20
N GLY A 69 6.32 2.42 -15.03
CA GLY A 69 5.84 3.68 -15.61
C GLY A 69 4.60 4.23 -14.88
N ASP A 70 4.25 5.49 -15.13
CA ASP A 70 3.28 6.26 -14.32
C ASP A 70 1.85 5.68 -14.26
N ARG A 71 1.51 4.76 -15.16
CA ARG A 71 0.19 4.12 -15.26
C ARG A 71 0.28 2.60 -15.39
N GLY A 72 1.47 2.04 -15.26
CA GLY A 72 1.63 0.61 -15.36
C GLY A 72 1.13 -0.09 -14.10
N VAL A 73 1.13 -1.42 -14.16
CA VAL A 73 0.89 -2.26 -13.00
C VAL A 73 2.07 -3.22 -12.87
N PRO A 74 2.70 -3.36 -11.69
CA PRO A 74 3.79 -4.30 -11.51
C PRO A 74 3.35 -5.73 -11.86
N PRO A 75 4.17 -6.53 -12.57
CA PRO A 75 3.77 -7.88 -12.97
C PRO A 75 3.30 -8.78 -11.82
N ILE A 76 3.91 -8.64 -10.64
CA ILE A 76 3.54 -9.39 -9.44
C ILE A 76 2.10 -9.10 -8.97
N ILE A 77 1.63 -7.86 -9.14
CA ILE A 77 0.25 -7.47 -8.81
C ILE A 77 -0.75 -8.13 -9.76
N ILE A 78 -0.41 -8.19 -11.06
CA ILE A 78 -1.23 -8.88 -12.07
C ILE A 78 -1.32 -10.38 -11.74
N GLN A 79 -0.19 -10.99 -11.37
CA GLN A 79 -0.09 -12.41 -11.04
C GLN A 79 -0.81 -12.78 -9.73
N ALA A 80 -0.86 -11.88 -8.75
CA ALA A 80 -1.60 -12.06 -7.49
C ALA A 80 -3.12 -12.16 -7.72
N GLY A 81 -3.61 -11.68 -8.86
CA GLY A 81 -4.97 -11.90 -9.33
C GLY A 81 -5.89 -10.71 -9.12
N ARG A 82 -7.17 -10.93 -9.42
CA ARG A 82 -8.16 -9.84 -9.58
C ARG A 82 -8.36 -9.01 -8.31
N ASP A 83 -8.34 -9.65 -7.15
CA ASP A 83 -8.63 -8.95 -5.90
C ASP A 83 -7.51 -7.93 -5.60
N THR A 84 -6.25 -8.36 -5.75
CA THR A 84 -5.05 -7.53 -5.52
C THR A 84 -4.88 -6.47 -6.60
N LEU A 85 -5.15 -6.81 -7.87
CA LEU A 85 -5.18 -5.82 -8.95
C LEU A 85 -6.21 -4.72 -8.70
N ALA A 86 -7.42 -5.08 -8.23
CA ALA A 86 -8.45 -4.10 -7.92
C ALA A 86 -8.02 -3.17 -6.77
N ALA A 87 -7.44 -3.74 -5.71
CA ALA A 87 -6.93 -2.98 -4.59
C ALA A 87 -5.81 -2.03 -5.02
N TYR A 88 -4.85 -2.50 -5.82
CA TYR A 88 -3.76 -1.68 -6.34
C TYR A 88 -4.25 -0.54 -7.23
N LEU A 89 -5.24 -0.79 -8.08
CA LEU A 89 -5.81 0.29 -8.88
C LEU A 89 -6.52 1.33 -8.01
N LEU A 90 -7.12 0.95 -6.88
CA LEU A 90 -7.69 1.91 -5.94
C LEU A 90 -6.65 2.79 -5.24
N THR A 91 -5.37 2.40 -5.23
CA THR A 91 -4.30 3.26 -4.68
C THR A 91 -3.78 4.26 -5.70
N GLN A 92 -4.23 4.20 -6.95
CA GLN A 92 -3.79 5.10 -8.00
C GLN A 92 -4.58 6.42 -7.95
N PRO A 93 -3.92 7.58 -8.09
CA PRO A 93 -4.56 8.89 -7.91
C PRO A 93 -5.66 9.21 -8.93
N TYR A 94 -5.70 8.47 -10.05
CA TYR A 94 -6.68 8.66 -11.13
C TYR A 94 -7.88 7.72 -11.05
N ALA A 95 -7.90 6.76 -10.11
CA ALA A 95 -8.84 5.65 -10.12
C ALA A 95 -9.69 5.62 -8.85
N ASP A 96 -11.00 5.79 -9.02
CA ASP A 96 -11.99 5.52 -7.98
C ASP A 96 -12.65 4.15 -8.20
N ARG A 97 -13.51 3.74 -7.25
CA ARG A 97 -14.27 2.47 -7.35
C ARG A 97 -15.12 2.35 -8.60
N GLN A 98 -15.62 3.47 -9.15
CA GLN A 98 -16.45 3.46 -10.35
C GLN A 98 -15.59 3.20 -11.58
N TRP A 99 -14.42 3.83 -11.64
CA TRP A 99 -13.41 3.62 -12.66
C TRP A 99 -12.90 2.19 -12.64
N VAL A 100 -12.48 1.67 -11.47
CA VAL A 100 -11.98 0.30 -11.33
C VAL A 100 -13.05 -0.73 -11.70
N GLY A 101 -14.30 -0.51 -11.26
CA GLY A 101 -15.42 -1.34 -11.64
C GLY A 101 -15.62 -1.40 -13.16
N SER A 102 -15.57 -0.24 -13.82
CA SER A 102 -15.68 -0.14 -15.28
C SER A 102 -14.52 -0.84 -16.00
N PHE A 103 -13.28 -0.61 -15.55
CA PHE A 103 -12.07 -1.26 -16.07
C PHE A 103 -12.15 -2.79 -15.95
N MET A 104 -12.67 -3.29 -14.83
CA MET A 104 -12.74 -4.72 -14.54
C MET A 104 -14.01 -5.42 -15.03
N GLY A 105 -14.97 -4.69 -15.59
CA GLY A 105 -16.28 -5.22 -15.99
C GLY A 105 -17.14 -5.72 -14.82
N VAL A 106 -17.07 -5.05 -13.66
CA VAL A 106 -17.82 -5.44 -12.46
C VAL A 106 -18.46 -4.24 -11.76
N GLN A 107 -19.50 -4.50 -10.95
CA GLN A 107 -20.17 -3.45 -10.16
C GLN A 107 -19.23 -2.86 -9.09
N PRO A 108 -19.33 -1.56 -8.75
CA PRO A 108 -18.48 -0.91 -7.76
C PRO A 108 -18.46 -1.60 -6.39
N GLY A 109 -19.61 -2.08 -5.90
CA GLY A 109 -19.69 -2.82 -4.63
C GLY A 109 -18.91 -4.15 -4.64
N LYS A 110 -18.55 -4.69 -5.80
CA LYS A 110 -17.66 -5.86 -5.92
C LYS A 110 -16.19 -5.46 -5.73
N ILE A 111 -15.81 -4.23 -6.10
CA ILE A 111 -14.46 -3.70 -5.90
C ILE A 111 -14.15 -3.54 -4.40
N GLU A 112 -15.10 -3.04 -3.62
CA GLU A 112 -14.94 -2.94 -2.16
C GLU A 112 -14.73 -4.32 -1.50
N ARG A 113 -15.41 -5.35 -2.02
CA ARG A 113 -15.22 -6.74 -1.57
C ARG A 113 -13.83 -7.28 -1.92
N TYR A 114 -13.27 -6.89 -3.06
CA TYR A 114 -11.90 -7.24 -3.45
C TYR A 114 -10.88 -6.62 -2.51
N ALA A 115 -10.96 -5.31 -2.28
CA ALA A 115 -10.11 -4.62 -1.31
C ALA A 115 -10.22 -5.26 0.09
N SER A 116 -11.44 -5.50 0.58
CA SER A 116 -11.66 -6.14 1.88
C SER A 116 -10.98 -7.51 2.03
N ARG A 117 -10.90 -8.32 0.96
CA ARG A 117 -10.20 -9.61 1.01
C ARG A 117 -8.69 -9.45 1.06
N VAL A 118 -8.14 -8.48 0.34
CA VAL A 118 -6.71 -8.14 0.43
C VAL A 118 -6.37 -7.70 1.86
N ARG A 119 -7.14 -6.76 2.44
CA ARG A 119 -6.96 -6.32 3.83
C ARG A 119 -6.96 -7.49 4.82
N LYS A 120 -7.88 -8.45 4.65
CA LYS A 120 -7.95 -9.66 5.49
C LYS A 120 -6.75 -10.59 5.33
N ARG A 121 -6.26 -10.78 4.11
CA ARG A 121 -5.07 -11.61 3.88
C ARG A 121 -3.83 -10.96 4.46
N ALA A 122 -3.64 -9.66 4.25
CA ALA A 122 -2.57 -8.87 4.86
C ALA A 122 -2.61 -8.93 6.39
N ASP A 123 -3.78 -8.77 7.00
CA ASP A 123 -3.96 -8.89 8.45
C ASP A 123 -3.57 -10.28 8.98
N ASN A 124 -4.01 -11.36 8.31
CA ASN A 124 -3.60 -12.71 8.66
C ASN A 124 -2.07 -12.90 8.57
N ILE A 125 -1.44 -12.38 7.50
CA ILE A 125 0.02 -12.47 7.30
C ILE A 125 0.74 -11.75 8.44
N ARG A 126 0.36 -10.52 8.75
CA ARG A 126 0.99 -9.73 9.82
C ARG A 126 0.86 -10.42 11.18
N ARG A 127 -0.34 -10.94 11.52
CA ARG A 127 -0.57 -11.69 12.76
C ARG A 127 0.33 -12.92 12.87
N ASN A 128 0.43 -13.70 11.80
CA ASN A 128 1.29 -14.88 11.80
C ASN A 128 2.77 -14.53 12.01
N VAL A 129 3.25 -13.41 11.43
CA VAL A 129 4.64 -12.96 11.63
C VAL A 129 4.86 -12.55 13.09
N SER A 130 3.97 -11.74 13.67
CA SER A 130 4.08 -11.34 15.08
C SER A 130 4.09 -12.54 16.03
N GLU A 131 3.21 -13.54 15.80
CA GLU A 131 3.17 -14.77 16.61
C GLU A 131 4.48 -15.58 16.50
N MET A 132 5.15 -15.55 15.35
CA MET A 132 6.45 -16.21 15.16
C MET A 132 7.60 -15.45 15.85
N GLU A 133 7.61 -14.12 15.78
CA GLU A 133 8.61 -13.26 16.44
C GLU A 133 8.53 -13.38 17.97
N ASP A 134 7.31 -13.43 18.51
CA ASP A 134 7.07 -13.62 19.95
C ASP A 134 7.58 -14.99 20.42
N ALA A 135 7.32 -16.05 19.64
CA ALA A 135 7.76 -17.41 19.96
C ALA A 135 9.30 -17.58 19.91
N GLU A 136 9.99 -16.84 19.06
CA GLU A 136 11.46 -16.85 18.97
C GLU A 136 12.12 -16.07 20.12
N THR A 137 11.43 -15.06 20.66
CA THR A 137 11.92 -14.23 21.78
C THR A 137 11.80 -14.92 23.14
N ASP A 138 10.89 -15.90 23.27
CA ASP A 138 10.66 -16.68 24.50
C ASP A 138 11.60 -17.89 24.69
N LEU A 139 12.60 -18.09 23.82
CA LEU A 139 13.62 -19.16 23.86
C LEU A 139 15.00 -18.67 24.32
#